data_AF-A0A3D5HG04-F1
#
_entry.id   AF-A0A3D5HG04-F1
#
_cell.length_a   1.000
_cell.length_b   1.000
_cell.length_c   1.000
_cell.angle_alpha   90.00
_cell.angle_beta   90.00
_cell.angle_gamma   90.00
#
_symmetry.space_group_name_H-M   'P 1'
#
loop_
_entity.id
_entity.type
_entity.pdbx_description
1 polymer ?
#
loop_
_entity_poly.entity_id
_entity_poly.type
_entity_poly.pdbx_seq_one_letter_code
_entity_poly.pdbx_strand_id
1 'polypeptide(L)'
;FLLFVNGCGPKPIPLMNAPLDSGLEAPIKPTPLELRTSKSSVAFVPVQFSENLSRYHKALSVSFVQSVLEEHGDLKIIDDVRVVRALNSSQFKPLRTSLEKNKLRRINDELIQQTIELGKWLRVRYIVLMSVQVSPKKVSSTEWSTYISYRIYRVEDPVKNEMNHEFTYVFSESSDLWEEIGGLVRGRFPLGGFIVESRANRLYVRVNLGRRNRIAEDQVCKIFRRVKKEQKGTNGKPITSIEFDRIGEVTLFRVQEDFSWGVVPSNFRNAILNGDAVRCY
;
A
#
# COMPACT_ATOMS: atom_id res chain seq x y z
N PHE A 1 -34.27 26.69 46.43
CA PHE A 1 -33.23 25.79 45.92
C PHE A 1 -33.54 25.47 44.46
N LEU A 2 -32.72 25.95 43.52
CA LEU A 2 -32.45 25.31 42.22
C LEU A 2 -31.42 26.17 41.48
N LEU A 3 -30.15 25.86 41.72
CA LEU A 3 -29.00 26.37 40.96
C LEU A 3 -28.96 25.64 39.62
N PHE A 4 -29.22 26.38 38.52
CA PHE A 4 -28.90 25.91 37.18
C PHE A 4 -27.39 26.01 36.98
N VAL A 5 -26.70 24.88 37.16
CA VAL A 5 -25.32 24.70 36.72
C VAL A 5 -25.34 24.48 35.21
N ASN A 6 -25.44 25.56 34.44
CA ASN A 6 -25.08 25.53 33.03
C ASN A 6 -23.56 25.35 32.96
N GLY A 7 -23.13 24.09 32.84
CA GLY A 7 -21.75 23.75 32.55
C GLY A 7 -21.36 24.36 31.21
N CYS A 8 -20.59 25.45 31.26
CA CYS A 8 -19.78 25.92 30.14
C CYS A 8 -18.75 24.84 29.81
N GLY A 9 -19.12 23.87 28.97
CA GLY A 9 -18.15 23.04 28.28
C GLY A 9 -17.21 23.96 27.49
N PRO A 10 -15.90 23.66 27.42
CA PRO A 10 -14.96 24.48 26.67
C PRO A 10 -15.43 24.60 25.22
N LYS A 11 -15.68 25.83 24.76
CA LYS A 11 -16.01 26.10 23.36
C LYS A 11 -14.88 25.55 22.48
N PRO A 12 -15.19 24.84 21.37
CA PRO A 12 -14.15 24.33 20.49
C PRO A 12 -13.30 25.49 20.00
N ILE A 13 -11.98 25.42 20.25
CA ILE A 13 -11.05 26.42 19.74
C ILE A 13 -11.09 26.31 18.21
N PRO A 14 -11.35 27.40 17.47
CA PRO A 14 -11.31 27.37 16.02
C PRO A 14 -9.88 27.03 15.57
N LEU A 15 -9.74 26.17 14.57
CA LEU A 15 -8.44 25.71 14.04
C LEU A 15 -7.44 26.85 13.83
N MET A 16 -7.90 27.98 13.29
CA MET A 16 -7.07 29.16 12.99
C MET A 16 -6.41 29.79 14.23
N ASN A 17 -6.99 29.60 15.41
CA ASN A 17 -6.52 30.17 16.68
C ASN A 17 -5.94 29.11 17.62
N ALA A 18 -5.90 27.85 17.19
CA ALA A 18 -5.41 26.75 18.01
C ALA A 18 -3.87 26.76 18.07
N PRO A 19 -3.27 26.72 19.28
CA PRO A 19 -1.83 26.59 19.42
C PRO A 19 -1.34 25.23 18.93
N LEU A 20 -0.09 25.18 18.50
CA LEU A 20 0.61 23.94 18.17
C LEU A 20 0.79 23.08 19.41
N ASP A 21 0.53 21.78 19.29
CA ASP A 21 0.82 20.85 20.38
C ASP A 21 2.32 20.56 20.44
N SER A 22 2.89 20.59 21.65
CA SER A 22 4.32 20.40 21.86
C SER A 22 4.74 18.92 21.83
N GLY A 23 5.77 18.62 21.00
CA GLY A 23 6.92 17.79 21.38
C GLY A 23 6.80 16.26 21.40
N LEU A 24 5.63 15.66 21.19
CA LEU A 24 5.52 14.20 21.13
C LEU A 24 5.40 13.72 19.68
N GLU A 25 6.47 13.12 19.20
CA GLU A 25 6.58 12.53 17.87
C GLU A 25 6.56 11.01 17.94
N ALA A 26 6.12 10.39 16.85
CA ALA A 26 6.06 8.93 16.73
C ALA A 26 7.46 8.31 16.88
N PRO A 27 7.56 7.10 17.48
CA PRO A 27 8.85 6.42 17.71
C PRO A 27 9.69 6.20 16.44
N ILE A 28 9.01 6.02 15.30
CA ILE A 28 9.63 5.90 13.99
C ILE A 28 9.04 7.01 13.11
N LYS A 29 9.83 8.06 12.90
CA LYS A 29 9.45 9.26 12.15
C LYS A 29 9.52 9.04 10.64
N PRO A 30 8.65 9.68 9.83
CA PRO A 30 8.71 9.54 8.38
C PRO A 30 9.98 10.18 7.87
N THR A 31 10.59 9.56 6.87
CA THR A 31 11.72 10.15 6.17
C THR A 31 11.25 11.35 5.33
N PRO A 32 12.14 12.30 4.99
CA PRO A 32 11.77 13.42 4.12
C PRO A 32 11.20 12.99 2.77
N LEU A 33 11.62 11.81 2.26
CA LEU A 33 11.10 11.25 1.02
C LEU A 33 9.66 10.73 1.18
N GLU A 34 9.37 10.03 2.30
CA GLU A 34 8.03 9.56 2.63
C GLU A 34 7.03 10.71 2.82
N LEU A 35 7.51 11.87 3.31
CA LEU A 35 6.68 13.08 3.44
C LEU A 35 6.32 13.72 2.09
N ARG A 36 7.15 13.51 1.06
CA ARG A 36 6.93 14.05 -0.30
C ARG A 36 6.09 13.13 -1.17
N THR A 37 6.23 11.82 -1.00
CA THR A 37 5.48 10.81 -1.75
C THR A 37 5.10 9.67 -0.81
N SER A 38 3.82 9.55 -0.52
CA SER A 38 3.28 8.58 0.42
C SER A 38 2.51 7.43 -0.28
N LYS A 39 2.80 7.22 -1.57
CA LYS A 39 2.34 6.04 -2.31
C LYS A 39 2.81 4.77 -1.62
N SER A 40 1.92 3.80 -1.48
CA SER A 40 2.29 2.50 -0.93
C SER A 40 3.20 1.77 -1.90
N SER A 41 4.35 1.29 -1.43
CA SER A 41 5.27 0.53 -2.29
C SER A 41 4.74 -0.88 -2.56
N VAL A 42 4.88 -1.32 -3.81
CA VAL A 42 4.55 -2.67 -4.25
C VAL A 42 5.74 -3.30 -4.97
N ALA A 43 6.00 -4.57 -4.70
CA ALA A 43 7.05 -5.34 -5.35
C ALA A 43 6.45 -6.43 -6.24
N PHE A 44 7.06 -6.65 -7.41
CA PHE A 44 6.77 -7.83 -8.22
C PHE A 44 7.85 -8.87 -7.96
N VAL A 45 7.44 -10.06 -7.53
CA VAL A 45 8.32 -11.23 -7.59
C VAL A 45 8.60 -11.54 -9.07
N PRO A 46 9.76 -12.12 -9.44
CA PRO A 46 10.04 -12.52 -10.81
C PRO A 46 8.84 -13.21 -11.48
N VAL A 47 8.34 -12.54 -12.51
CA VAL A 47 7.11 -12.93 -13.21
C VAL A 47 7.33 -14.28 -13.88
N GLN A 48 6.35 -15.16 -13.71
CA GLN A 48 6.39 -16.49 -14.29
C GLN A 48 5.87 -16.43 -15.73
N PHE A 49 6.61 -17.00 -16.68
CA PHE A 49 6.26 -16.96 -18.10
C PHE A 49 6.18 -18.36 -18.70
N SER A 50 5.23 -18.57 -19.61
CA SER A 50 5.23 -19.78 -20.45
C SER A 50 6.35 -19.70 -21.49
N GLU A 51 6.90 -20.86 -21.86
CA GLU A 51 8.10 -20.95 -22.73
C GLU A 51 7.90 -20.29 -24.11
N ASN A 52 6.69 -20.36 -24.67
CA ASN A 52 6.39 -19.91 -26.02
C ASN A 52 6.07 -18.41 -26.15
N LEU A 53 6.34 -17.61 -25.13
CA LEU A 53 6.13 -16.16 -25.19
C LEU A 53 7.39 -15.44 -25.70
N SER A 54 7.21 -14.60 -26.71
CA SER A 54 8.24 -13.68 -27.18
C SER A 54 8.64 -12.69 -26.08
N ARG A 55 9.85 -12.11 -26.16
CA ARG A 55 10.29 -11.06 -25.23
C ARG A 55 9.33 -9.87 -25.21
N TYR A 56 8.76 -9.52 -26.36
CA TYR A 56 7.80 -8.43 -26.52
C TYR A 56 6.51 -8.68 -25.74
N HIS A 57 5.92 -9.88 -25.86
CA HIS A 57 4.70 -10.25 -25.13
C HIS A 57 4.92 -10.20 -23.62
N LYS A 58 6.08 -10.68 -23.16
CA LYS A 58 6.47 -10.67 -21.75
C LYS A 58 6.54 -9.25 -21.21
N ALA A 59 7.27 -8.37 -21.90
CA ALA A 59 7.46 -6.99 -21.46
C ALA A 59 6.13 -6.23 -21.38
N LEU A 60 5.32 -6.26 -22.44
CA LEU A 60 4.06 -5.51 -22.46
C LEU A 60 3.05 -5.99 -21.43
N SER A 61 2.94 -7.30 -21.22
CA SER A 61 2.03 -7.86 -20.21
C SER A 61 2.38 -7.35 -18.81
N VAL A 62 3.68 -7.31 -18.48
CA VAL A 62 4.16 -6.80 -17.18
C VAL A 62 3.95 -5.30 -17.06
N SER A 63 4.37 -4.54 -18.08
CA SER A 63 4.21 -3.09 -18.09
C SER A 63 2.76 -2.67 -17.94
N PHE A 64 1.82 -3.33 -18.63
CA PHE A 64 0.38 -3.05 -18.54
C PHE A 64 -0.14 -3.18 -17.10
N VAL A 65 0.16 -4.29 -16.41
CA VAL A 65 -0.30 -4.46 -15.03
C VAL A 65 0.38 -3.47 -14.09
N GLN A 66 1.67 -3.24 -14.24
CA GLN A 66 2.41 -2.28 -13.42
C GLN A 66 1.80 -0.88 -13.52
N SER A 67 1.54 -0.42 -14.74
CA SER A 67 1.06 0.93 -14.98
C SER A 67 -0.39 1.12 -14.51
N VAL A 68 -1.25 0.10 -14.62
CA VAL A 68 -2.59 0.13 -13.99
C VAL A 68 -2.49 0.27 -12.46
N LEU A 69 -1.57 -0.47 -11.83
CA LEU A 69 -1.35 -0.38 -10.37
C LEU A 69 -0.77 0.98 -9.95
N GLU A 70 0.11 1.58 -10.76
CA GLU A 70 0.68 2.91 -10.47
C GLU A 70 -0.36 4.02 -10.59
N GLU A 71 -1.14 4.00 -11.67
CA GLU A 71 -2.05 5.10 -12.01
C GLU A 71 -3.39 4.98 -11.26
N HIS A 72 -4.01 3.81 -11.31
CA HIS A 72 -5.33 3.60 -10.69
C HIS A 72 -5.23 3.10 -9.25
N GLY A 73 -4.20 2.32 -8.92
CA GLY A 73 -3.94 1.85 -7.57
C GLY A 73 -3.18 2.83 -6.67
N ASP A 74 -2.65 3.93 -7.22
CA ASP A 74 -1.75 4.87 -6.55
C ASP A 74 -0.57 4.18 -5.83
N LEU A 75 -0.08 3.08 -6.42
CA LEU A 75 1.05 2.34 -5.89
C LEU A 75 2.36 2.84 -6.49
N LYS A 76 3.45 2.62 -5.75
CA LYS A 76 4.81 2.84 -6.25
C LYS A 76 5.47 1.50 -6.52
N ILE A 77 5.75 1.19 -7.78
CA ILE A 77 6.51 -0.02 -8.11
C ILE A 77 7.94 0.15 -7.62
N ILE A 78 8.47 -0.83 -6.89
CA ILE A 78 9.89 -0.84 -6.55
C ILE A 78 10.72 -1.46 -7.69
N ASP A 79 11.96 -1.00 -7.79
CA ASP A 79 12.94 -1.47 -8.77
C ASP A 79 13.17 -3.00 -8.70
N ASP A 80 13.20 -3.66 -9.85
CA ASP A 80 13.38 -5.09 -10.00
C ASP A 80 14.77 -5.54 -9.54
N VAL A 81 15.81 -4.73 -9.73
CA VAL A 81 17.18 -4.97 -9.23
C VAL A 81 17.18 -5.16 -7.73
N ARG A 82 16.35 -4.41 -6.99
CA ARG A 82 16.23 -4.53 -5.54
C ARG A 82 15.62 -5.87 -5.15
N VAL A 83 14.61 -6.33 -5.88
CA VAL A 83 13.96 -7.63 -5.66
C VAL A 83 14.93 -8.77 -5.97
N VAL A 84 15.61 -8.71 -7.12
CA VAL A 84 16.60 -9.73 -7.54
C VAL A 84 17.75 -9.81 -6.55
N ARG A 85 18.28 -8.67 -6.08
CA ARG A 85 19.31 -8.65 -5.04
C ARG A 85 18.84 -9.31 -3.75
N ALA A 86 17.60 -9.05 -3.32
CA ALA A 86 17.04 -9.68 -2.13
C ALA A 86 16.91 -11.20 -2.31
N LEU A 87 16.42 -11.66 -3.47
CA LEU A 87 16.32 -13.09 -3.80
C LEU A 87 17.67 -13.82 -3.86
N ASN A 88 18.76 -13.10 -4.13
CA ASN A 88 20.12 -13.64 -4.11
C ASN A 88 20.70 -13.79 -2.69
N SER A 89 20.02 -13.26 -1.66
CA SER A 89 20.37 -13.55 -0.28
C SER A 89 20.18 -15.03 0.04
N SER A 90 21.07 -15.61 0.85
CA SER A 90 20.98 -17.02 1.27
C SER A 90 19.64 -17.36 1.93
N GLN A 91 19.01 -16.37 2.57
CA GLN A 91 17.68 -16.50 3.18
C GLN A 91 16.58 -16.85 2.17
N PHE A 92 16.64 -16.29 0.95
CA PHE A 92 15.58 -16.45 -0.06
C PHE A 92 15.94 -17.45 -1.16
N LYS A 93 16.99 -18.24 -0.95
CA LYS A 93 17.37 -19.33 -1.87
C LYS A 93 16.23 -20.32 -2.14
N PRO A 94 15.43 -20.77 -1.15
CA PRO A 94 14.29 -21.67 -1.41
C PRO A 94 13.24 -21.02 -2.32
N LEU A 95 12.93 -19.74 -2.10
CA LEU A 95 11.99 -18.98 -2.92
C LEU A 95 12.51 -18.84 -4.34
N ARG A 96 13.76 -18.45 -4.50
CA ARG A 96 14.41 -18.33 -5.81
C ARG A 96 14.36 -19.66 -6.57
N THR A 97 14.76 -20.76 -5.93
CA THR A 97 14.68 -22.10 -6.55
C THR A 97 13.25 -22.49 -6.89
N SER A 98 12.28 -22.15 -6.04
CA SER A 98 10.87 -22.40 -6.30
C SER A 98 10.37 -21.61 -7.50
N LEU A 99 10.77 -20.34 -7.67
CA LEU A 99 10.43 -19.51 -8.82
C LEU A 99 11.11 -19.96 -10.10
N GLU A 100 12.35 -20.47 -10.03
CA GLU A 100 13.06 -21.04 -11.18
C GLU A 100 12.43 -22.38 -11.63
N LYS A 101 11.92 -23.18 -10.69
CA LYS A 101 11.31 -24.50 -10.96
C LYS A 101 9.80 -24.42 -11.29
N ASN A 102 9.04 -23.55 -10.62
CA ASN A 102 7.60 -23.39 -10.81
C ASN A 102 7.31 -22.58 -12.08
N LYS A 103 7.43 -23.23 -13.23
CA LYS A 103 6.86 -22.76 -14.50
C LYS A 103 5.32 -22.81 -14.46
N LEU A 104 4.68 -21.97 -13.64
CA LEU A 104 3.25 -21.62 -13.68
C LEU A 104 2.22 -22.60 -13.07
N ARG A 105 2.59 -23.73 -12.46
CA ARG A 105 1.59 -24.80 -12.18
C ARG A 105 0.95 -24.82 -10.79
N ARG A 106 1.55 -24.26 -9.74
CA ARG A 106 0.90 -24.24 -8.42
C ARG A 106 1.41 -23.11 -7.54
N ILE A 107 0.54 -22.12 -7.28
CA ILE A 107 0.73 -21.19 -6.15
C ILE A 107 0.24 -21.95 -4.91
N ASN A 108 1.17 -22.53 -4.15
CA ASN A 108 0.89 -23.20 -2.88
C ASN A 108 1.16 -22.26 -1.69
N ASP A 109 0.72 -22.67 -0.51
CA ASP A 109 0.86 -21.86 0.71
C ASP A 109 2.32 -21.59 1.07
N GLU A 110 3.23 -22.52 0.78
CA GLU A 110 4.66 -22.33 1.00
C GLU A 110 5.23 -21.20 0.13
N LEU A 111 4.91 -21.17 -1.17
CA LEU A 111 5.33 -20.11 -2.08
C LEU A 111 4.73 -18.76 -1.65
N ILE A 112 3.47 -18.74 -1.24
CA ILE A 112 2.80 -17.54 -0.72
C ILE A 112 3.55 -17.03 0.51
N GLN A 113 3.82 -17.90 1.49
CA GLN A 113 4.49 -17.53 2.73
C GLN A 113 5.90 -16.99 2.49
N GLN A 114 6.71 -17.68 1.68
CA GLN A 114 8.05 -17.21 1.32
C GLN A 114 8.02 -15.87 0.58
N THR A 115 7.00 -15.66 -0.26
CA THR A 115 6.79 -14.39 -0.95
C THR A 115 6.44 -13.28 0.04
N ILE A 116 5.56 -13.51 1.00
CA ILE A 116 5.22 -12.53 2.03
C ILE A 116 6.46 -12.15 2.84
N GLU A 117 7.29 -13.11 3.24
CA GLU A 117 8.53 -12.86 3.97
C GLU A 117 9.52 -12.01 3.15
N LEU A 118 9.62 -12.23 1.84
CA LEU A 118 10.39 -11.37 0.94
C LEU A 118 9.84 -9.94 0.95
N GLY A 119 8.52 -9.77 0.89
CA GLY A 119 7.88 -8.45 0.94
C GLY A 119 8.13 -7.72 2.27
N LYS A 120 8.03 -8.42 3.40
CA LYS A 120 8.39 -7.90 4.73
C LYS A 120 9.85 -7.44 4.78
N TRP A 121 10.77 -8.25 4.25
CA TRP A 121 12.20 -7.91 4.18
C TRP A 121 12.46 -6.68 3.29
N LEU A 122 11.80 -6.61 2.13
CA LEU A 122 11.84 -5.46 1.21
C LEU A 122 11.16 -4.21 1.79
N ARG A 123 10.43 -4.33 2.91
CA ARG A 123 9.64 -3.24 3.51
C ARG A 123 8.66 -2.63 2.51
N VAL A 124 8.11 -3.46 1.64
CA VAL A 124 6.98 -3.07 0.78
C VAL A 124 5.68 -3.40 1.49
N ARG A 125 4.60 -2.74 1.08
CA ARG A 125 3.28 -3.00 1.66
C ARG A 125 2.56 -4.11 0.93
N TYR A 126 2.78 -4.17 -0.38
CA TYR A 126 2.16 -5.14 -1.27
C TYR A 126 3.24 -5.92 -2.01
N ILE A 127 2.98 -7.20 -2.25
CA ILE A 127 3.80 -8.02 -3.12
C ILE A 127 2.92 -8.77 -4.11
N VAL A 128 3.38 -8.82 -5.36
CA VAL A 128 2.64 -9.37 -6.50
C VAL A 128 3.29 -10.66 -6.94
N LEU A 129 2.47 -11.71 -6.98
CA LEU A 129 2.76 -12.94 -7.72
C LEU A 129 2.02 -12.86 -9.05
N MET A 130 2.76 -12.81 -10.15
CA MET A 130 2.20 -12.68 -11.49
C MET A 130 2.69 -13.83 -12.38
N SER A 131 1.79 -14.28 -13.24
CA SER A 131 2.02 -15.28 -14.26
C SER A 131 1.44 -14.82 -15.60
N VAL A 132 2.18 -15.09 -16.67
CA VAL A 132 1.77 -14.77 -18.04
C VAL A 132 1.91 -16.03 -18.89
N GLN A 133 0.80 -16.40 -19.52
CA GLN A 133 0.68 -17.59 -20.34
C GLN A 133 0.26 -17.20 -21.76
N VAL A 134 0.44 -18.13 -22.70
CA VAL A 134 -0.19 -18.02 -24.02
C VAL A 134 -1.69 -17.98 -23.82
N SER A 135 -2.36 -17.02 -24.46
CA SER A 135 -3.81 -16.89 -24.37
C SER A 135 -4.52 -18.13 -24.91
N PRO A 136 -5.54 -18.66 -24.22
CA PRO A 136 -6.40 -19.70 -24.77
C PRO A 136 -7.33 -19.16 -25.87
N LYS A 137 -7.57 -17.84 -25.92
CA LYS A 137 -8.42 -17.17 -26.90
C LYS A 137 -7.59 -16.77 -28.12
N LYS A 138 -7.86 -17.40 -29.27
CA LYS A 138 -7.39 -16.88 -30.56
C LYS A 138 -8.23 -15.67 -30.92
N VAL A 139 -7.64 -14.48 -30.87
CA VAL A 139 -8.33 -13.21 -31.19
C VAL A 139 -8.42 -13.05 -32.71
N SER A 140 -7.28 -13.07 -33.40
CA SER A 140 -7.19 -13.10 -34.86
C SER A 140 -5.81 -13.62 -35.31
N SER A 141 -5.57 -13.76 -36.63
CA SER A 141 -4.26 -14.14 -37.17
C SER A 141 -3.21 -13.01 -37.06
N THR A 142 -3.66 -11.77 -36.87
CA THR A 142 -2.83 -10.57 -36.83
C THR A 142 -2.69 -9.98 -35.42
N GLU A 143 -3.57 -10.35 -34.49
CA GLU A 143 -3.51 -9.91 -33.10
C GLU A 143 -3.02 -11.01 -32.19
N TRP A 144 -2.13 -10.62 -31.29
CA TRP A 144 -1.64 -11.48 -30.25
C TRP A 144 -2.33 -11.15 -28.93
N SER A 145 -2.39 -12.16 -28.07
CA SER A 145 -2.93 -12.01 -26.72
C SER A 145 -2.16 -12.87 -25.73
N THR A 146 -2.17 -12.44 -24.47
CA THR A 146 -1.60 -13.18 -23.34
C THR A 146 -2.66 -13.40 -22.28
N TYR A 147 -2.62 -14.55 -21.62
CA TYR A 147 -3.41 -14.77 -20.42
C TYR A 147 -2.59 -14.34 -19.21
N ILE A 148 -3.07 -13.32 -18.49
CA ILE A 148 -2.40 -12.76 -17.33
C ILE A 148 -3.18 -13.17 -16.09
N SER A 149 -2.48 -13.70 -15.09
CA SER A 149 -3.04 -13.94 -13.76
C SER A 149 -2.10 -13.37 -12.71
N TYR A 150 -2.64 -12.59 -11.78
CA TYR A 150 -1.86 -12.01 -10.69
C TYR A 150 -2.61 -12.01 -9.36
N ARG A 151 -1.82 -12.12 -8.29
CA ARG A 151 -2.27 -12.04 -6.90
C ARG A 151 -1.47 -10.98 -6.17
N ILE A 152 -2.17 -10.09 -5.47
CA ILE A 152 -1.59 -9.00 -4.68
C ILE A 152 -1.83 -9.29 -3.21
N TYR A 153 -0.75 -9.50 -2.46
CA TYR A 153 -0.82 -9.74 -1.02
C TYR A 153 -0.37 -8.51 -0.26
N ARG A 154 -1.17 -8.10 0.72
CA ARG A 154 -0.69 -7.22 1.79
C ARG A 154 0.17 -8.04 2.74
N VAL A 155 1.40 -7.59 2.94
CA VAL A 155 2.40 -8.34 3.74
C VAL A 155 2.40 -7.97 5.22
N GLU A 156 1.81 -6.84 5.57
CA GLU A 156 1.60 -6.42 6.96
C GLU A 156 0.53 -7.29 7.64
N ASP A 157 0.75 -7.59 8.92
CA ASP A 157 -0.16 -8.42 9.70
C ASP A 157 -1.49 -7.69 10.02
N PRO A 158 -2.66 -8.37 9.91
CA PRO A 158 -2.81 -9.71 9.34
C PRO A 158 -2.57 -9.67 7.83
N VAL A 159 -1.75 -10.61 7.35
CA VAL A 159 -1.55 -10.86 5.92
C VAL A 159 -2.90 -11.05 5.24
N LYS A 160 -3.09 -10.41 4.10
CA LYS A 160 -4.36 -10.49 3.35
C LYS A 160 -4.09 -10.59 1.86
N ASN A 161 -4.79 -11.49 1.18
CA ASN A 161 -4.94 -11.43 -0.27
C ASN A 161 -5.86 -10.25 -0.61
N GLU A 162 -5.30 -9.15 -1.12
CA GLU A 162 -6.07 -7.94 -1.44
C GLU A 162 -6.74 -8.06 -2.80
N MET A 163 -6.13 -8.80 -3.74
CA MET A 163 -6.68 -8.99 -5.07
C MET A 163 -6.15 -10.27 -5.70
N ASN A 164 -7.05 -11.06 -6.26
CA ASN A 164 -6.74 -12.10 -7.23
C ASN A 164 -7.49 -11.75 -8.51
N HIS A 165 -6.80 -11.71 -9.63
CA HIS A 165 -7.42 -11.40 -10.90
C HIS A 165 -6.73 -12.09 -12.06
N GLU A 166 -7.52 -12.44 -13.06
CA GLU A 166 -7.08 -13.10 -14.27
C GLU A 166 -7.89 -12.61 -15.46
N PHE A 167 -7.21 -12.36 -16.58
CA PHE A 167 -7.83 -11.81 -17.78
C PHE A 167 -6.97 -12.13 -19.01
N THR A 168 -7.59 -12.00 -20.19
CA THR A 168 -6.86 -12.07 -21.46
C THR A 168 -6.50 -10.67 -21.88
N TYR A 169 -5.20 -10.37 -21.96
CA TYR A 169 -4.69 -9.12 -22.49
C TYR A 169 -4.61 -9.20 -24.01
N VAL A 170 -5.40 -8.37 -24.68
CA VAL A 170 -5.37 -8.17 -26.14
C VAL A 170 -4.85 -6.76 -26.39
N PHE A 171 -3.79 -6.62 -27.21
CA PHE A 171 -3.11 -5.33 -27.37
C PHE A 171 -4.02 -4.24 -27.97
N SER A 172 -4.87 -4.59 -28.93
CA SER A 172 -5.82 -3.66 -29.54
C SER A 172 -6.91 -3.20 -28.59
N GLU A 173 -7.28 -4.02 -27.61
CA GLU A 173 -8.27 -3.71 -26.57
C GLU A 173 -7.61 -3.12 -25.30
N SER A 174 -6.32 -2.77 -25.36
CA SER A 174 -5.54 -2.36 -24.17
C SER A 174 -6.13 -1.16 -23.46
N SER A 175 -6.73 -0.19 -24.17
CA SER A 175 -7.36 0.98 -23.54
C SER A 175 -8.61 0.61 -22.73
N ASP A 176 -9.45 -0.27 -23.27
CA ASP A 176 -10.68 -0.69 -22.60
C ASP A 176 -10.34 -1.57 -21.39
N LEU A 177 -9.39 -2.49 -21.56
CA LEU A 177 -8.85 -3.29 -20.46
C LEU A 177 -8.20 -2.40 -19.39
N TRP A 178 -7.52 -1.32 -19.77
CA TRP A 178 -6.89 -0.41 -18.82
C TRP A 178 -7.91 0.21 -17.88
N GLU A 179 -9.03 0.72 -18.41
CA GLU A 179 -10.10 1.28 -17.60
C GLU A 179 -10.87 0.22 -16.80
N GLU A 180 -11.10 -0.97 -17.37
CA GLU A 180 -11.74 -2.08 -16.67
C GLU A 180 -10.93 -2.51 -15.43
N ILE A 181 -9.66 -2.85 -15.63
CA ILE A 181 -8.77 -3.25 -14.54
C ILE A 181 -8.53 -2.06 -13.60
N GLY A 182 -8.43 -0.85 -14.15
CA GLY A 182 -8.37 0.41 -13.42
C GLY A 182 -9.52 0.57 -12.43
N GLY A 183 -10.75 0.27 -12.85
CA GLY A 183 -11.93 0.27 -11.99
C GLY A 183 -11.85 -0.72 -10.83
N LEU A 184 -11.21 -1.88 -11.02
CA LEU A 184 -11.04 -2.90 -9.97
C LEU A 184 -10.01 -2.51 -8.90
N VAL A 185 -9.00 -1.72 -9.27
CA VAL A 185 -7.91 -1.33 -8.36
C VAL A 185 -8.14 0.03 -7.69
N ARG A 186 -8.97 0.90 -8.30
CA ARG A 186 -9.30 2.22 -7.77
C ARG A 186 -9.95 2.10 -6.38
N GLY A 187 -9.36 2.77 -5.39
CA GLY A 187 -9.84 2.73 -3.98
C GLY A 187 -9.61 1.40 -3.25
N ARG A 188 -9.07 0.38 -3.91
CA ARG A 188 -8.75 -0.90 -3.26
C ARG A 188 -7.51 -0.80 -2.38
N PHE A 189 -6.56 0.04 -2.79
CA PHE A 189 -5.35 0.32 -2.02
C PHE A 189 -5.51 1.66 -1.31
N PRO A 190 -5.28 1.70 0.01
CA PRO A 190 -5.39 2.93 0.76
C PRO A 190 -4.26 3.90 0.42
N LEU A 191 -4.67 5.15 0.25
CA LEU A 191 -3.80 6.31 0.16
C LEU A 191 -3.08 6.45 1.49
N GLY A 192 -1.75 6.42 1.46
CA GLY A 192 -0.91 6.54 2.64
C GLY A 192 -0.53 7.98 2.90
N GLY A 193 -0.33 8.38 4.15
CA GLY A 193 0.14 9.69 4.56
C GLY A 193 0.65 9.68 6.00
N PHE A 194 0.95 10.84 6.55
CA PHE A 194 1.46 11.04 7.89
C PHE A 194 0.85 12.29 8.52
N ILE A 195 0.64 12.22 9.83
CA ILE A 195 0.34 13.41 10.64
C ILE A 195 1.61 14.25 10.70
N VAL A 196 1.58 15.46 10.14
CA VAL A 196 2.72 16.40 10.12
C VAL A 196 2.61 17.46 11.21
N GLU A 197 1.41 17.73 11.70
CA GLU A 197 1.15 18.76 12.70
C GLU A 197 -0.10 18.42 13.49
N SER A 198 -0.13 18.78 14.78
CA SER A 198 -1.31 18.67 15.65
C SER A 198 -1.54 19.96 16.43
N ARG A 199 -2.81 20.27 16.70
CA ARG A 199 -3.26 21.48 17.41
C ARG A 199 -4.43 21.20 18.36
N ALA A 200 -4.56 22.09 19.34
CA ALA A 200 -5.64 22.08 20.33
C ALA A 200 -5.78 20.72 21.04
N ASN A 201 -4.70 20.24 21.65
CA ASN A 201 -4.64 18.96 22.32
C ASN A 201 -5.03 17.81 21.37
N ARG A 202 -4.45 17.84 20.17
CA ARG A 202 -4.61 16.90 19.06
C ARG A 202 -6.05 16.73 18.58
N LEU A 203 -6.89 17.72 18.84
CA LEU A 203 -8.23 17.80 18.24
C LEU A 203 -8.13 17.94 16.72
N TYR A 204 -7.19 18.78 16.26
CA TYR A 204 -6.94 18.98 14.85
C TYR A 204 -5.58 18.45 14.46
N VAL A 205 -5.51 17.78 13.32
CA VAL A 205 -4.27 17.28 12.75
C VAL A 205 -4.14 17.70 11.29
N ARG A 206 -2.93 18.04 10.86
CA ARG A 206 -2.58 18.21 9.45
C ARG A 206 -1.98 16.91 8.94
N VAL A 207 -2.53 16.40 7.85
CA VAL A 207 -2.05 15.20 7.16
C VAL A 207 -1.52 15.62 5.79
N ASN A 208 -0.37 15.08 5.39
CA ASN A 208 0.23 15.33 4.06
C ASN A 208 -0.46 14.53 2.93
N LEU A 209 -1.79 14.55 2.94
CA LEU A 209 -2.65 13.98 1.91
C LEU A 209 -3.63 15.04 1.46
N GLY A 210 -3.70 15.33 0.17
CA GLY A 210 -4.56 16.37 -0.40
C GLY A 210 -5.32 15.92 -1.65
N ARG A 211 -5.87 16.88 -2.39
CA ARG A 211 -6.62 16.61 -3.63
C ARG A 211 -5.78 15.88 -4.69
N ARG A 212 -4.47 16.16 -4.77
CA ARG A 212 -3.57 15.42 -5.67
C ARG A 212 -3.48 13.93 -5.36
N ASN A 213 -3.74 13.56 -4.11
CA ASN A 213 -3.82 12.17 -3.69
C ASN A 213 -5.25 11.60 -3.81
N ARG A 214 -6.19 12.32 -4.43
CA ARG A 214 -7.60 11.93 -4.56
C ARG A 214 -8.37 11.87 -3.23
N ILE A 215 -7.97 12.69 -2.25
CA ILE A 215 -8.70 12.84 -0.99
C ILE A 215 -9.97 13.66 -1.20
N ALA A 216 -11.07 13.21 -0.58
CA ALA A 216 -12.32 13.93 -0.49
C ALA A 216 -12.52 14.57 0.89
N GLU A 217 -13.36 15.60 0.95
CA GLU A 217 -13.87 16.12 2.22
C GLU A 217 -14.73 15.06 2.92
N ASP A 218 -14.76 15.11 4.25
CA ASP A 218 -15.41 14.16 5.16
C ASP A 218 -14.91 12.70 5.08
N GLN A 219 -13.81 12.46 4.36
CA GLN A 219 -13.19 11.14 4.29
C GLN A 219 -12.62 10.73 5.65
N VAL A 220 -13.03 9.54 6.12
CA VAL A 220 -12.55 8.95 7.37
C VAL A 220 -11.32 8.08 7.09
N CYS A 221 -10.22 8.43 7.73
CA CYS A 221 -8.94 7.74 7.59
C CYS A 221 -8.51 7.09 8.90
N LYS A 222 -7.85 5.94 8.82
CA LYS A 222 -7.32 5.21 9.98
C LYS A 222 -5.90 5.66 10.29
N ILE A 223 -5.56 5.78 11.57
CA ILE A 223 -4.24 6.18 12.05
C ILE A 223 -3.48 4.96 12.60
N PHE A 224 -2.21 4.84 12.24
CA PHE A 224 -1.33 3.74 12.61
C PHE A 224 0.01 4.23 13.15
N ARG A 225 0.52 3.56 14.18
CA ARG A 225 1.87 3.78 14.70
C ARG A 225 2.83 2.77 14.11
N ARG A 226 3.96 3.25 13.59
CA ARG A 226 5.07 2.38 13.19
C ARG A 226 5.83 1.89 14.42
N VAL A 227 5.95 0.57 14.54
CA VAL A 227 6.66 -0.10 15.62
C VAL A 227 7.72 -1.03 15.05
N LYS A 228 8.89 -1.12 15.69
CA LYS A 228 9.88 -2.14 15.36
C LYS A 228 9.47 -3.42 16.06
N LYS A 229 9.29 -4.51 15.31
CA LYS A 229 9.16 -5.84 15.88
C LYS A 229 10.33 -6.69 15.46
N GLU A 230 10.90 -7.40 16.43
CA GLU A 230 11.87 -8.45 16.17
C GLU A 230 11.09 -9.73 15.94
N GLN A 231 11.18 -10.27 14.73
CA GLN A 231 10.60 -11.55 14.38
C GLN A 231 11.72 -12.58 14.24
N LYS A 232 11.47 -13.82 14.66
CA LYS A 232 12.35 -14.94 14.30
C LYS A 232 12.13 -15.23 12.83
N GLY A 233 13.15 -14.98 12.01
CA GLY A 233 13.15 -15.45 10.63
C GLY A 233 13.06 -16.97 10.58
N THR A 234 12.59 -17.49 9.45
CA THR A 234 12.51 -18.94 9.15
C THR A 234 13.83 -19.69 9.36
N ASN A 235 14.95 -18.97 9.38
CA ASN A 235 16.30 -19.52 9.57
C ASN A 235 16.80 -19.41 11.03
N GLY A 236 15.93 -19.03 11.97
CA GLY A 236 16.26 -18.79 13.39
C GLY A 236 16.99 -17.47 13.67
N LYS A 237 17.41 -16.72 12.64
CA LYS A 237 18.03 -15.39 12.80
C LYS A 237 16.97 -14.30 13.02
N PRO A 238 17.21 -13.32 13.92
CA PRO A 238 16.28 -12.22 14.12
C PRO A 238 16.21 -11.34 12.87
N ILE A 239 14.99 -11.01 12.47
CA ILE A 239 14.68 -10.05 11.41
C ILE A 239 13.92 -8.91 12.09
N THR A 240 14.42 -7.68 11.95
CA THR A 240 13.68 -6.51 12.42
C THR A 240 12.74 -6.05 11.31
N SER A 241 11.43 -6.18 11.52
CA SER A 241 10.39 -5.64 10.65
C SER A 241 9.85 -4.33 11.23
N ILE A 242 9.33 -3.46 10.35
CA ILE A 242 8.52 -2.30 10.78
C ILE A 242 7.07 -2.70 10.54
N GLU A 243 6.28 -2.72 11.61
CA GLU A 243 4.86 -3.00 11.58
C GLU A 243 4.04 -1.74 11.89
N PHE A 244 2.74 -1.81 11.65
CA PHE A 244 1.80 -0.70 11.80
C PHE A 244 0.65 -1.10 12.72
N ASP A 245 0.67 -0.61 13.96
CA ASP A 245 -0.41 -0.86 14.91
C ASP A 245 -1.49 0.21 14.75
N ARG A 246 -2.76 -0.18 14.61
CA ARG A 246 -3.89 0.79 14.52
C ARG A 246 -4.10 1.46 15.88
N ILE A 247 -4.06 2.79 15.91
CA ILE A 247 -4.18 3.57 17.15
C ILE A 247 -5.36 4.56 17.15
N GLY A 248 -6.00 4.78 16.02
CA GLY A 248 -7.16 5.68 15.95
C GLY A 248 -7.66 5.94 14.54
N GLU A 249 -8.36 7.06 14.39
CA GLU A 249 -8.90 7.56 13.13
C GLU A 249 -9.02 9.08 13.14
N VAL A 250 -9.21 9.65 11.96
CA VAL A 250 -9.36 11.09 11.70
C VAL A 250 -10.38 11.29 10.58
N THR A 251 -11.23 12.30 10.70
CA THR A 251 -12.13 12.74 9.63
C THR A 251 -11.56 14.00 9.00
N LEU A 252 -11.29 13.99 7.69
CA LEU A 252 -10.69 15.12 6.97
C LEU A 252 -11.78 16.15 6.60
N PHE A 253 -11.57 17.45 6.84
CA PHE A 253 -12.62 18.48 6.64
C PHE A 253 -12.13 19.79 5.98
N ARG A 254 -10.85 19.88 5.63
CA ARG A 254 -10.31 21.01 4.85
C ARG A 254 -9.19 20.51 3.95
N VAL A 255 -9.58 20.03 2.78
CA VAL A 255 -8.69 19.36 1.83
C VAL A 255 -8.10 20.40 0.88
N GLN A 256 -6.80 20.62 0.99
CA GLN A 256 -6.02 21.44 0.06
C GLN A 256 -5.34 20.56 -1.00
N GLU A 257 -4.53 21.17 -1.86
CA GLU A 257 -3.93 20.46 -2.99
C GLU A 257 -2.98 19.33 -2.53
N ASP A 258 -2.11 19.61 -1.55
CA ASP A 258 -1.07 18.68 -1.08
C ASP A 258 -1.24 18.22 0.38
N PHE A 259 -2.23 18.75 1.11
CA PHE A 259 -2.47 18.38 2.50
C PHE A 259 -3.93 18.61 2.91
N SER A 260 -4.32 18.02 4.04
CA SER A 260 -5.66 18.16 4.60
C SER A 260 -5.59 18.41 6.10
N TRP A 261 -6.56 19.16 6.62
CA TRP A 261 -6.84 19.16 8.06
C TRP A 261 -7.92 18.15 8.38
N GLY A 262 -7.78 17.50 9.53
CA GLY A 262 -8.73 16.53 10.05
C GLY A 262 -9.02 16.71 11.53
N VAL A 263 -10.21 16.26 11.95
CA VAL A 263 -10.65 16.21 13.35
C VAL A 263 -10.43 14.81 13.91
N VAL A 264 -9.87 14.73 15.11
CA VAL A 264 -9.62 13.46 15.81
C VAL A 264 -10.64 13.30 16.95
N PRO A 265 -11.35 12.16 16.99
CA PRO A 265 -12.25 11.82 18.09
C PRO A 265 -11.53 11.84 19.46
N SER A 266 -12.24 12.29 20.50
CA SER A 266 -11.65 12.52 21.84
C SER A 266 -10.96 11.29 22.45
N ASN A 267 -11.49 10.10 22.18
CA ASN A 267 -10.94 8.82 22.64
C ASN A 267 -9.56 8.49 22.04
N PHE A 268 -9.17 9.09 20.91
CA PHE A 268 -7.88 8.83 20.26
C PHE A 268 -6.83 9.93 20.49
N ARG A 269 -7.23 11.13 20.96
CA ARG A 269 -6.33 12.30 21.04
C ARG A 269 -5.08 12.05 21.88
N ASN A 270 -5.18 11.29 22.96
CA ASN A 270 -4.02 11.00 23.80
C ASN A 270 -3.05 9.99 23.17
N ALA A 271 -3.55 9.14 22.26
CA ALA A 271 -2.77 8.07 21.66
C ALA A 271 -1.95 8.55 20.47
N ILE A 272 -2.48 9.47 19.66
CA ILE A 272 -1.87 9.89 18.39
C ILE A 272 -0.73 10.89 18.56
N LEU A 273 0.25 10.84 17.66
CA LEU A 273 1.47 11.63 17.66
C LEU A 273 1.80 12.14 16.26
N ASN A 274 2.55 13.25 16.18
CA ASN A 274 3.09 13.71 14.91
C ASN A 274 4.06 12.65 14.36
N GLY A 275 3.93 12.30 13.08
CA GLY A 275 4.68 11.23 12.43
C GLY A 275 3.97 9.87 12.40
N ASP A 276 2.80 9.73 13.04
CA ASP A 276 1.96 8.55 12.85
C ASP A 276 1.42 8.50 11.42
N ALA A 277 1.28 7.29 10.88
CA ALA A 277 0.81 7.06 9.53
C ALA A 277 -0.72 7.18 9.44
N VAL A 278 -1.21 7.78 8.37
CA VAL A 278 -2.64 7.91 8.05
C VAL A 278 -2.93 7.12 6.79
N ARG A 279 -4.05 6.39 6.79
CA ARG A 279 -4.48 5.56 5.66
C ARG A 279 -5.94 5.83 5.36
N CYS A 280 -6.20 6.38 4.17
CA CYS A 280 -7.53 6.69 3.66
C CYS A 280 -7.91 5.66 2.59
N TYR A 281 -9.14 5.16 2.64
CA TYR A 281 -9.69 4.21 1.67
C TYR A 281 -10.76 4.91 0.83
#